data_AF-Q4JMQ6-F1
#
_entry.id   AF-Q4JMQ6-F1
#
_cell.length_a   1.000
_cell.length_b   1.000
_cell.length_c   1.000
_cell.angle_alpha   90.00
_cell.angle_beta   90.00
_cell.angle_gamma   90.00
#
_symmetry.space_group_name_H-M   'P 1'
#
loop_
_entity.id
_entity.type
_entity.pdbx_description
1 polymer ?
#
loop_
_entity_poly.entity_id
_entity_poly.type
_entity_poly.pdbx_seq_one_letter_code
_entity_poly.pdbx_strand_id
1 'polypeptide(L)'
;MFDVASARAAGEFLSSEIGLEAHSKKYFEAFSEYYSDVSQDDIHGAAEQMLQFLADIEAGENAVDLLFSFTFFRIHYEGPNRPRKTKPLFGSIEDPVKTKEWSKDAAPKSFRAFVFGLRSNTVPHCPTGWLLENEEVVPLLAKLAEEKVSVIDLL
;
A
#
# COMPACT_ATOMS: atom_id res chain seq x y z
N MET A 1 0.68 -7.56 -1.54
CA MET A 1 0.60 -6.47 -2.53
C MET A 1 -0.65 -5.61 -2.35
N PHE A 2 -1.83 -6.21 -2.12
CA PHE A 2 -3.07 -5.46 -1.81
C PHE A 2 -2.91 -4.36 -0.75
N ASP A 3 -2.24 -4.65 0.38
CA ASP A 3 -1.98 -3.66 1.43
C ASP A 3 -1.17 -2.46 0.93
N VAL A 4 -0.21 -2.70 0.03
CA VAL A 4 0.65 -1.66 -0.55
C VAL A 4 -0.17 -0.77 -1.48
N ALA A 5 -0.97 -1.37 -2.37
CA ALA A 5 -1.88 -0.62 -3.25
C ALA A 5 -2.88 0.24 -2.46
N SER A 6 -3.48 -0.32 -1.41
CA SER A 6 -4.42 0.41 -0.55
C SER A 6 -3.76 1.59 0.18
N ALA A 7 -2.56 1.37 0.75
CA ALA A 7 -1.82 2.42 1.43
C ALA A 7 -1.34 3.52 0.47
N ARG A 8 -0.94 3.15 -0.74
CA ARG A 8 -0.55 4.10 -1.79
C ARG A 8 -1.73 4.92 -2.31
N ALA A 9 -2.88 4.29 -2.56
CA ALA A 9 -4.10 5.02 -2.92
C ALA A 9 -4.47 6.06 -1.85
N ALA A 10 -4.39 5.69 -0.56
CA ALA A 10 -4.58 6.63 0.54
C ALA A 10 -3.54 7.76 0.57
N GLY A 11 -2.26 7.44 0.35
CA GLY A 11 -1.16 8.42 0.38
C GLY A 11 -1.23 9.43 -0.77
N GLU A 12 -1.57 8.95 -1.97
CA GLU A 12 -1.75 9.80 -3.16
C GLU A 12 -3.00 10.68 -3.03
N PHE A 13 -4.08 10.17 -2.44
CA PHE A 13 -5.24 10.97 -2.08
C PHE A 13 -4.86 12.13 -1.14
N LEU A 14 -4.10 11.87 -0.07
CA LEU A 14 -3.66 12.92 0.86
C LEU A 14 -2.70 13.94 0.22
N SER A 15 -2.07 13.59 -0.91
CA SER A 15 -1.05 14.40 -1.58
C SER A 15 -1.56 15.06 -2.88
N SER A 16 -2.87 14.99 -3.14
CA SER A 16 -3.46 15.52 -4.38
C SER A 16 -4.83 16.13 -4.14
N GLU A 17 -5.32 16.88 -5.12
CA GLU A 17 -6.69 17.42 -5.16
C GLU A 17 -7.71 16.43 -5.78
N ILE A 18 -7.28 15.18 -5.99
CA ILE A 18 -8.05 14.16 -6.69
C ILE A 18 -8.67 13.20 -5.67
N GLY A 19 -9.95 12.89 -5.86
CA GLY A 19 -10.69 12.00 -4.96
C GLY A 19 -10.11 10.60 -4.85
N LEU A 20 -10.31 9.95 -3.69
CA LEU A 20 -9.81 8.60 -3.40
C LEU A 20 -10.30 7.54 -4.41
N GLU A 21 -11.48 7.74 -5.00
CA GLU A 21 -12.04 6.87 -6.04
C GLU A 21 -11.07 6.71 -7.22
N ALA A 22 -10.51 7.81 -7.72
CA ALA A 22 -9.63 7.80 -8.87
C ALA A 22 -8.32 7.04 -8.60
N HIS A 23 -7.73 7.27 -7.42
CA HIS A 23 -6.54 6.54 -6.99
C HIS A 23 -6.83 5.05 -6.77
N SER A 24 -7.98 4.73 -6.19
CA SER A 24 -8.41 3.33 -6.02
C SER A 24 -8.60 2.63 -7.37
N LYS A 25 -9.20 3.33 -8.34
CA LYS A 25 -9.38 2.86 -9.71
C LYS A 25 -8.05 2.60 -10.40
N LYS A 26 -7.09 3.54 -10.34
CA LYS A 26 -5.74 3.38 -10.90
C LYS A 26 -5.08 2.08 -10.44
N TYR A 27 -5.07 1.82 -9.14
CA TYR A 27 -4.47 0.60 -8.60
C TYR A 27 -5.28 -0.66 -8.95
N PHE A 28 -6.61 -0.57 -8.96
CA PHE A 28 -7.49 -1.68 -9.33
C PHE A 28 -7.30 -2.10 -10.79
N GLU A 29 -7.28 -1.16 -11.74
CA GLU A 29 -7.17 -1.46 -13.17
C GLU A 29 -5.91 -2.30 -13.43
N ALA A 30 -4.77 -1.84 -12.92
CA ALA A 30 -3.52 -2.58 -13.03
C ALA A 30 -3.54 -3.92 -12.29
N PHE A 31 -4.15 -4.00 -11.10
CA PHE A 31 -4.22 -5.26 -10.35
C PHE A 31 -5.15 -6.28 -11.01
N SER A 32 -6.22 -5.82 -11.66
CA SER A 32 -7.21 -6.70 -12.31
C SER A 32 -6.64 -7.48 -13.49
N GLU A 33 -5.52 -7.02 -14.06
CA GLU A 33 -4.76 -7.75 -15.09
C GLU A 33 -4.01 -8.98 -14.54
N TYR A 34 -3.67 -8.97 -13.24
CA TYR A 34 -2.81 -9.99 -12.61
C TYR A 34 -3.50 -10.79 -11.49
N TYR A 35 -4.54 -10.23 -10.87
CA TYR A 35 -5.26 -10.82 -9.74
C TYR A 35 -6.75 -10.94 -10.05
N SER A 36 -7.32 -12.14 -9.91
CA SER A 36 -8.71 -12.44 -10.31
C SER A 36 -9.79 -11.91 -9.35
N ASP A 37 -9.42 -11.63 -8.09
CA ASP A 37 -10.40 -11.49 -7.00
C ASP A 37 -10.43 -10.10 -6.36
N VAL A 38 -9.72 -9.11 -6.92
CA VAL A 38 -9.62 -7.74 -6.40
C VAL A 38 -10.63 -6.84 -7.10
N SER A 39 -11.42 -6.09 -6.35
CA SER A 39 -12.29 -5.03 -6.90
C SER A 39 -11.78 -3.64 -6.53
N GLN A 40 -12.24 -2.60 -7.25
CA GLN A 40 -12.01 -1.21 -6.89
C GLN A 40 -12.52 -0.89 -5.47
N ASP A 41 -13.71 -1.41 -5.12
CA ASP A 41 -14.33 -1.22 -3.81
C ASP A 41 -13.49 -1.83 -2.68
N ASP A 42 -12.76 -2.92 -2.94
CA ASP A 42 -11.87 -3.50 -1.93
C ASP A 42 -10.72 -2.55 -1.61
N ILE A 43 -10.05 -2.01 -2.65
CA ILE A 43 -8.93 -1.06 -2.48
C ILE A 43 -9.43 0.23 -1.83
N HIS A 44 -10.56 0.77 -2.33
CA HIS A 44 -11.17 1.97 -1.80
C HIS A 44 -11.54 1.82 -0.32
N GLY A 45 -12.26 0.76 0.04
CA GLY A 45 -12.68 0.51 1.41
C GLY A 45 -11.52 0.22 2.36
N ALA A 46 -10.43 -0.39 1.89
CA ALA A 46 -9.22 -0.55 2.68
C ALA A 46 -8.51 0.79 2.91
N ALA A 47 -8.35 1.59 1.85
CA ALA A 47 -7.72 2.91 1.91
C ALA A 47 -8.50 3.87 2.82
N GLU A 48 -9.83 3.91 2.70
CA GLU A 48 -10.71 4.71 3.55
C GLU A 48 -10.56 4.33 5.03
N GLN A 49 -10.54 3.04 5.36
CA GLN A 49 -10.34 2.59 6.74
C GLN A 49 -8.95 2.92 7.30
N MET A 50 -7.91 3.00 6.45
CA MET A 50 -6.59 3.49 6.84
C MET A 50 -6.63 5.00 7.11
N LEU A 51 -7.28 5.78 6.25
CA LEU A 51 -7.46 7.23 6.41
C LEU A 51 -8.27 7.58 7.66
N GLN A 52 -9.37 6.86 7.90
CA GLN A 52 -10.17 7.01 9.12
C GLN A 52 -9.33 6.76 10.36
N PHE A 53 -8.52 5.69 10.36
CA PHE A 53 -7.63 5.42 11.48
C PHE A 53 -6.59 6.54 11.69
N LEU A 54 -6.01 7.08 10.61
CA LEU A 54 -5.08 8.22 10.69
C LEU A 54 -5.74 9.46 11.29
N ALA A 55 -7.01 9.71 10.95
CA ALA A 55 -7.81 10.77 11.54
C ALA A 55 -8.08 10.50 13.04
N ASP A 56 -8.44 9.26 13.40
CA ASP A 56 -8.73 8.86 14.79
C ASP A 56 -7.51 9.05 15.72
N ILE A 57 -6.29 8.86 15.19
CA ILE A 57 -5.04 9.06 15.93
C ILE A 57 -4.44 10.47 15.77
N GLU A 58 -5.16 11.37 15.11
CA GLU A 58 -4.73 12.75 14.82
C GLU A 58 -3.33 12.80 14.18
N ALA A 59 -3.06 11.94 13.18
CA ALA A 59 -1.74 11.80 12.60
C ALA A 59 -1.19 13.10 11.95
N GLY A 60 -2.09 13.97 11.48
CA GLY A 60 -1.75 15.27 10.90
C GLY A 60 -0.75 15.13 9.76
N GLU A 61 0.33 15.92 9.81
CA GLU A 61 1.40 15.95 8.81
C GLU A 61 2.13 14.60 8.67
N ASN A 62 2.09 13.73 9.69
CA ASN A 62 2.72 12.41 9.65
C ASN A 62 1.90 11.35 8.89
N ALA A 63 0.67 11.67 8.45
CA ALA A 63 -0.23 10.69 7.85
C ALA A 63 0.37 10.03 6.61
N VAL A 64 0.96 10.83 5.71
CA VAL A 64 1.61 10.33 4.48
C VAL A 64 2.83 9.48 4.83
N ASP A 65 3.66 9.93 5.77
CA ASP A 65 4.87 9.20 6.20
C ASP A 65 4.55 7.83 6.83
N LEU A 66 3.44 7.72 7.57
CA LEU A 66 2.98 6.45 8.13
C LEU A 66 2.54 5.47 7.04
N LEU A 67 1.78 5.94 6.05
CA LEU A 67 1.35 5.13 4.90
C LEU A 67 2.57 4.70 4.09
N PHE A 68 3.49 5.61 3.84
CA PHE A 68 4.73 5.36 3.11
C PHE A 68 5.64 4.35 3.83
N SER A 69 5.82 4.50 5.13
CA SER A 69 6.60 3.56 5.94
C SER A 69 5.94 2.18 6.01
N PHE A 70 4.60 2.12 5.99
CA PHE A 70 3.87 0.86 5.90
C PHE A 70 4.08 0.17 4.54
N THR A 71 4.08 0.93 3.44
CA THR A 71 4.41 0.44 2.10
C THR A 71 5.80 -0.23 2.08
N PHE A 72 6.83 0.45 2.60
CA PHE A 72 8.16 -0.13 2.78
C PHE A 72 8.11 -1.43 3.61
N PHE A 73 7.46 -1.38 4.77
CA PHE A 73 7.37 -2.53 5.66
C PHE A 73 6.72 -3.76 4.98
N ARG A 74 5.67 -3.57 4.19
CA ARG A 74 4.98 -4.69 3.53
C ARG A 74 5.77 -5.32 2.39
N ILE A 75 6.61 -4.54 1.71
CA ILE A 75 7.51 -5.03 0.66
C ILE A 75 8.67 -5.82 1.30
N HIS A 76 9.27 -5.29 2.36
CA HIS A 76 10.51 -5.84 2.90
C HIS A 76 10.33 -6.81 4.07
N TYR A 77 9.13 -6.90 4.65
CA TYR A 77 8.87 -7.71 5.86
C TYR A 77 7.52 -8.45 5.81
N GLU A 78 7.51 -9.64 6.42
CA GLU A 78 6.30 -10.44 6.66
C GLU A 78 5.73 -10.20 8.07
N GLY A 79 6.51 -9.54 8.94
CA GLY A 79 6.11 -9.15 10.29
C GLY A 79 7.28 -8.55 11.08
N PRO A 80 7.06 -8.20 12.36
CA PRO A 80 8.11 -7.75 13.26
C PRO A 80 9.30 -8.71 13.24
N ASN A 81 10.50 -8.19 12.93
CA ASN A 81 11.75 -8.95 12.84
C ASN A 81 11.73 -10.15 11.88
N ARG A 82 10.86 -10.13 10.86
CA ARG A 82 10.78 -11.18 9.83
C ARG A 82 10.95 -10.57 8.43
N PRO A 83 12.20 -10.43 7.95
CA PRO A 83 12.47 -9.97 6.58
C PRO A 83 11.82 -10.89 5.55
N ARG A 84 11.25 -10.31 4.50
CA ARG A 84 10.65 -11.03 3.37
C ARG A 84 11.76 -11.57 2.46
N LYS A 85 11.53 -12.75 1.88
CA LYS A 85 12.35 -13.24 0.76
C LYS A 85 11.92 -12.54 -0.53
N THR A 86 12.56 -11.41 -0.86
CA THR A 86 12.21 -10.57 -2.03
C THR A 86 12.68 -11.15 -3.37
N LYS A 87 13.63 -12.09 -3.36
CA LYS A 87 14.11 -12.81 -4.56
C LYS A 87 13.86 -14.32 -4.40
N PRO A 88 12.62 -14.79 -4.62
CA PRO A 88 12.34 -16.21 -4.59
C PRO A 88 13.03 -16.93 -5.77
N LEU A 89 13.27 -18.24 -5.62
CA LEU A 89 13.88 -19.06 -6.69
C LEU A 89 12.97 -19.19 -7.93
N PHE A 90 11.66 -19.01 -7.74
CA PHE A 90 10.65 -19.06 -8.79
C PHE A 90 9.66 -17.92 -8.55
N GLY A 91 9.31 -17.19 -9.60
CA GLY A 91 8.31 -16.14 -9.56
C GLY A 91 8.78 -14.81 -8.97
N SER A 92 7.82 -13.96 -8.64
CA SER A 92 7.97 -12.66 -7.99
C SER A 92 7.15 -12.60 -6.69
N ILE A 93 7.48 -11.66 -5.80
CA ILE A 93 6.63 -11.36 -4.63
C ILE A 93 5.30 -10.72 -5.00
N GLU A 94 5.15 -10.29 -6.25
CA GLU A 94 3.89 -9.80 -6.82
C GLU A 94 3.03 -10.90 -7.45
N ASP A 95 3.53 -12.14 -7.55
CA ASP A 95 2.75 -13.20 -8.17
C ASP A 95 1.46 -13.50 -7.36
N PRO A 96 0.35 -13.82 -8.05
CA PRO A 96 -0.88 -14.21 -7.38
C PRO A 96 -0.66 -15.50 -6.57
N VAL A 97 -1.18 -15.50 -5.35
CA VAL A 97 -1.19 -16.67 -4.47
C VAL A 97 -2.49 -17.45 -4.61
N LYS A 98 -2.43 -18.78 -4.49
CA LYS A 98 -3.60 -19.67 -4.60
C LYS A 98 -4.62 -19.46 -3.46
N THR A 99 -4.13 -19.04 -2.29
CA THR A 99 -4.95 -18.79 -1.12
C THR A 99 -5.14 -17.29 -0.98
N LYS A 100 -6.38 -16.82 -0.85
CA LYS A 100 -6.66 -15.40 -0.59
C LYS A 100 -6.15 -15.01 0.80
N GLU A 101 -5.07 -14.24 0.83
CA GLU A 101 -4.42 -13.75 2.06
C GLU A 101 -4.74 -12.28 2.39
N TRP A 102 -5.58 -11.64 1.57
CA TRP A 102 -5.90 -10.23 1.68
C TRP A 102 -7.43 -10.03 1.80
N SER A 103 -7.83 -8.94 2.44
CA SER A 103 -9.19 -8.42 2.41
C SER A 103 -9.21 -6.94 2.75
N LYS A 104 -10.30 -6.27 2.39
CA LYS A 104 -10.55 -4.87 2.77
C LYS A 104 -10.52 -4.61 4.28
N ASP A 105 -10.72 -5.65 5.11
CA ASP A 105 -10.67 -5.55 6.57
C ASP A 105 -9.32 -5.97 7.16
N ALA A 106 -8.55 -6.83 6.46
CA ALA A 106 -7.26 -7.32 6.92
C ALA A 106 -6.15 -6.29 6.70
N ALA A 107 -6.19 -5.55 5.59
CA ALA A 107 -5.19 -4.53 5.27
C ALA A 107 -5.17 -3.38 6.31
N PRO A 108 -6.31 -2.77 6.69
CA PRO A 108 -6.32 -1.73 7.72
C PRO A 108 -5.90 -2.25 9.10
N LYS A 109 -6.22 -3.50 9.45
CA LYS A 109 -5.73 -4.12 10.70
C LYS A 109 -4.21 -4.26 10.71
N SER A 110 -3.63 -4.68 9.58
CA SER A 110 -2.18 -4.78 9.41
C SER A 110 -1.51 -3.41 9.50
N PHE A 111 -2.13 -2.37 8.93
CA PHE A 111 -1.66 -0.99 9.04
C PHE A 111 -1.68 -0.49 10.49
N ARG A 112 -2.78 -0.68 11.23
CA ARG A 112 -2.88 -0.34 12.65
C ARG A 112 -1.80 -1.04 13.48
N ALA A 113 -1.63 -2.34 13.27
CA ALA A 113 -0.59 -3.11 13.94
C ALA A 113 0.83 -2.58 13.64
N PHE A 114 1.09 -2.21 12.38
CA PHE A 114 2.35 -1.56 12.00
C PHE A 114 2.56 -0.22 12.71
N VAL A 115 1.56 0.68 12.72
CA VAL A 115 1.69 2.00 13.36
C VAL A 115 1.96 1.87 14.87
N PHE A 116 1.26 0.96 15.56
CA PHE A 116 1.57 0.67 16.97
C PHE A 116 2.97 0.04 17.14
N GLY A 117 3.36 -0.83 16.21
CA GLY A 117 4.69 -1.42 16.19
C GLY A 117 5.80 -0.37 16.03
N LEU A 118 5.58 0.61 15.15
CA LEU A 118 6.52 1.69 14.88
C LEU A 118 6.71 2.57 16.11
N ARG A 119 5.60 2.95 16.78
CA ARG A 119 5.63 3.72 18.03
C ARG A 119 6.36 3.01 19.17
N SER A 120 6.31 1.67 19.18
CA SER A 120 6.95 0.81 20.20
C SER A 120 8.36 0.35 19.79
N ASN A 121 8.89 0.78 18.64
CA ASN A 121 10.16 0.32 18.08
C ASN A 121 10.25 -1.21 17.93
N THR A 122 9.14 -1.88 17.61
CA THR A 122 9.07 -3.34 17.39
C THR A 122 9.05 -3.72 15.91
N VAL A 123 8.93 -2.74 15.02
CA VAL A 123 9.06 -2.89 13.57
C VAL A 123 10.19 -1.98 13.06
N PRO A 124 10.83 -2.33 11.94
CA PRO A 124 11.88 -1.51 11.35
C PRO A 124 11.34 -0.18 10.83
N HIS A 125 12.18 0.85 10.90
CA HIS A 125 11.93 2.15 10.29
C HIS A 125 12.26 2.11 8.81
N CYS A 126 11.50 2.86 8.01
CA CYS A 126 11.83 3.05 6.60
C CYS A 126 13.15 3.82 6.47
N PRO A 127 14.10 3.37 5.62
CA PRO A 127 15.33 4.10 5.37
C PRO A 127 15.05 5.50 4.79
N THR A 128 15.82 6.49 5.22
CA THR A 128 15.75 7.84 4.65
C THR A 128 16.06 7.80 3.15
N GLY A 129 15.21 8.46 2.35
CA GLY A 129 15.38 8.54 0.90
C GLY A 129 14.96 7.29 0.13
N TRP A 130 14.37 6.29 0.80
CA TRP A 130 13.66 5.22 0.08
C TRP A 130 12.52 5.81 -0.75
N LEU A 131 12.21 5.18 -1.87
CA LEU A 131 11.15 5.55 -2.81
C LEU A 131 10.60 4.25 -3.43
N LEU A 132 9.28 4.12 -3.53
CA LEU A 132 8.63 2.92 -4.10
C LEU A 132 8.94 2.78 -5.59
N GLU A 133 9.05 3.91 -6.29
CA GLU A 133 9.33 4.04 -7.72
C GLU A 133 10.68 3.39 -8.08
N ASN A 134 11.61 3.29 -7.13
CA ASN A 134 12.92 2.69 -7.32
C ASN A 134 12.99 1.21 -6.90
N GLU A 135 11.88 0.60 -6.52
CA GLU A 135 11.87 -0.75 -5.93
C GLU A 135 11.74 -1.85 -7.00
N GLU A 136 12.88 -2.38 -7.43
CA GLU A 136 12.96 -3.41 -8.49
C GLU A 136 12.26 -4.73 -8.16
N VAL A 137 12.03 -5.04 -6.87
CA VAL A 137 11.39 -6.31 -6.47
C VAL A 137 9.86 -6.28 -6.57
N VAL A 138 9.27 -5.09 -6.78
CA VAL A 138 7.83 -4.89 -7.02
C VAL A 138 7.58 -4.02 -8.25
N PRO A 139 8.00 -4.45 -9.46
CA PRO A 139 7.96 -3.63 -10.66
C PRO A 139 6.55 -3.12 -11.03
N LEU A 140 5.48 -3.87 -10.75
CA LEU A 140 4.12 -3.41 -11.00
C LEU A 140 3.78 -2.22 -10.10
N LEU A 141 4.00 -2.35 -8.79
CA LEU A 141 3.74 -1.27 -7.83
C LEU A 141 4.66 -0.06 -8.02
N ALA A 142 5.94 -0.28 -8.37
CA ALA A 142 6.90 0.78 -8.65
C ALA A 142 6.43 1.64 -9.85
N LYS A 143 6.05 0.98 -10.95
CA LYS A 143 5.48 1.64 -12.13
C LYS A 143 4.21 2.43 -11.77
N LEU A 144 3.29 1.83 -11.00
CA LEU A 144 2.07 2.51 -10.59
C LEU A 144 2.35 3.73 -9.70
N ALA A 145 3.38 3.69 -8.85
CA ALA A 145 3.73 4.86 -8.04
C ALA A 145 4.26 6.03 -8.88
N GLU A 146 4.95 5.74 -9.99
CA GLU A 146 5.48 6.75 -10.91
C GLU A 146 4.36 7.43 -11.74
N GLU A 147 3.31 6.69 -12.10
CA GLU A 147 2.17 7.20 -12.87
C GLU A 147 1.32 8.16 -12.03
N LYS A 148 1.19 9.42 -12.45
CA LYS A 148 0.31 10.38 -11.75
C LYS A 148 -1.09 10.37 -12.35
N VAL A 149 -2.10 10.22 -11.50
CA VAL A 149 -3.49 10.47 -11.92
C VAL A 149 -3.64 11.94 -12.26
N SER A 150 -4.17 12.24 -13.44
CA SER A 150 -4.50 13.60 -13.85
C SER A 150 -6.01 13.79 -13.92
N VAL A 151 -6.46 15.06 -13.87
CA VAL A 151 -7.89 15.39 -14.02
C VAL A 151 -8.43 14.99 -15.40
N ILE A 152 -7.57 14.89 -16.41
CA ILE A 152 -7.95 14.50 -17.78
C ILE A 152 -8.34 13.02 -17.83
N ASP A 153 -7.75 12.18 -16.98
CA ASP A 153 -8.06 10.75 -16.90
C ASP A 153 -9.44 10.47 -16.27
N LEU A 154 -10.12 11.52 -15.77
CA LEU A 154 -11.43 11.47 -15.12
C LEU A 154 -12.57 11.97 -16.02
N LEU A 155 -12.27 12.46 -17.22
CA LEU A 155 -13.24 13.00 -18.21
C LEU A 155 -13.57 11.96 -19.28
#